data_AF-A0A956YTI8-F1
#
_entry.id   AF-A0A956YTI8-F1
#
_cell.length_a   1.000
_cell.length_b   1.000
_cell.length_c   1.000
_cell.angle_alpha   90.00
_cell.angle_beta   90.00
_cell.angle_gamma   90.00
#
_symmetry.space_group_name_H-M   'P 1'
#
loop_
_entity.id
_entity.type
_entity.pdbx_description
1 polymer ?
#
loop_
_entity_poly.entity_id
_entity_poly.type
_entity_poly.pdbx_seq_one_letter_code
_entity_poly.pdbx_strand_id
1 'polypeptide(L)'
;MFRIGRRGRRLLILLISSAILAVFGLHVVGAQDATTLEGVAGDVGSLKISIDTTWVLLTGFLVFFMQCGFAMLETGMISQKGAVNALLENFIDAGLTAVVWWLVGFGIAF
;
A
#
# COMPACT_ATOMS: atom_id res chain seq x y z
N MET A 1 -7.34 -12.92 -56.62
CA MET A 1 -7.00 -14.08 -55.76
C MET A 1 -5.48 -14.23 -55.69
N PHE A 2 -4.80 -13.56 -54.75
CA PHE A 2 -3.35 -13.71 -54.56
C PHE A 2 -3.07 -14.80 -53.51
N ARG A 3 -2.63 -15.98 -53.97
CA ARG A 3 -2.20 -17.08 -53.09
C ARG A 3 -0.82 -16.74 -52.50
N ILE A 4 -0.81 -16.22 -51.27
CA ILE A 4 0.42 -16.05 -50.49
C ILE A 4 0.98 -17.44 -50.17
N GLY A 5 2.13 -17.78 -50.75
CA GLY A 5 2.83 -19.05 -50.47
C GLY A 5 3.31 -19.13 -49.02
N ARG A 6 3.58 -20.35 -48.53
CA ARG A 6 4.02 -20.60 -47.13
C ARG A 6 5.22 -19.74 -46.70
N ARG A 7 6.09 -19.37 -47.64
CA ARG A 7 7.23 -18.44 -47.41
C ARG A 7 6.79 -16.98 -47.26
N GLY A 8 5.78 -16.53 -48.03
CA GLY A 8 5.22 -15.18 -47.91
C GLY A 8 4.48 -14.95 -46.59
N ARG A 9 3.79 -15.98 -46.08
CA ARG A 9 3.14 -15.91 -44.76
C ARG A 9 4.16 -15.79 -43.61
N ARG A 10 5.33 -16.41 -43.74
CA ARG A 10 6.44 -16.30 -42.76
C ARG A 10 7.07 -14.91 -42.79
N LEU A 11 7.32 -14.35 -43.98
CA LEU A 11 7.87 -13.00 -44.11
C LEU A 11 6.91 -11.93 -43.57
N LEU A 12 5.60 -12.10 -43.82
CA LEU A 12 4.59 -11.18 -43.32
C LEU A 12 4.48 -11.23 -41.78
N ILE A 13 4.60 -12.41 -41.17
CA ILE A 13 4.66 -12.56 -39.70
C ILE A 13 5.93 -11.92 -39.11
N LEU A 14 7.09 -12.06 -39.77
CA LEU A 14 8.34 -11.47 -39.29
C LEU A 14 8.33 -9.93 -39.36
N LEU A 15 7.74 -9.35 -40.41
CA LEU A 15 7.59 -7.90 -40.53
C LEU A 15 6.62 -7.33 -39.48
N ILE A 16 5.51 -8.02 -39.21
CA ILE A 16 4.57 -7.63 -38.16
C ILE A 16 5.22 -7.75 -36.77
N SER A 17 5.95 -8.83 -36.50
CA SER A 17 6.66 -9.03 -35.22
C SER A 17 7.75 -7.97 -35.00
N SER A 18 8.51 -7.64 -36.04
CA SER A 18 9.50 -6.55 -36.01
C SER A 18 8.87 -5.19 -35.75
N ALA A 19 7.73 -4.89 -36.39
CA ALA A 19 7.02 -3.65 -36.16
C ALA A 19 6.46 -3.55 -34.72
N ILE A 20 5.92 -4.65 -34.18
CA ILE A 20 5.42 -4.71 -32.80
C ILE A 20 6.57 -4.50 -31.81
N LEU A 21 7.71 -5.16 -32.02
CA LEU A 21 8.90 -4.99 -31.18
C LEU A 21 9.47 -3.57 -31.25
N ALA A 22 9.45 -2.92 -32.42
CA ALA A 22 9.91 -1.55 -32.56
C ALA A 22 9.00 -0.55 -31.84
N VAL A 23 7.67 -0.73 -31.95
CA VAL A 23 6.68 0.12 -31.26
C VAL A 23 6.78 -0.05 -29.75
N PHE A 24 6.86 -1.30 -29.27
CA PHE A 24 6.98 -1.61 -27.84
C PHE A 24 8.33 -1.16 -27.26
N GLY A 25 9.43 -1.43 -27.99
CA GLY A 25 10.78 -1.02 -27.59
C GLY A 25 10.94 0.50 -27.49
N LEU A 26 10.32 1.26 -28.41
CA LEU A 26 10.35 2.73 -28.35
C LEU A 26 9.56 3.29 -27.16
N HIS A 27 8.43 2.67 -26.78
CA HIS A 27 7.68 3.07 -25.58
C HIS A 27 8.45 2.76 -24.29
N VAL A 28 9.21 1.67 -24.25
CA VAL A 28 10.05 1.32 -23.10
C VAL A 28 11.26 2.26 -22.97
N VAL A 29 11.90 2.61 -24.09
CA VAL A 29 13.06 3.53 -24.10
C VAL A 29 12.63 4.97 -23.80
N GLY A 30 11.47 5.41 -24.29
CA GLY A 30 10.93 6.75 -24.01
C GLY A 30 10.37 6.95 -22.59
N ALA A 31 10.22 5.87 -21.82
CA ALA A 31 9.78 5.91 -20.42
C ALA A 31 10.94 5.96 -19.42
N GLN A 32 12.20 5.90 -19.88
CA GLN A 32 13.34 6.19 -19.03
C GLN A 32 13.49 7.69 -18.89
N ASP A 33 12.97 8.26 -17.80
CA ASP A 33 13.36 9.59 -17.37
C ASP A 33 14.89 9.63 -17.27
N ALA A 34 15.49 10.62 -17.93
CA ALA A 34 16.92 10.84 -17.82
C ALA A 34 17.27 11.03 -16.34
N THR A 35 18.29 10.33 -15.84
CA THR A 35 18.84 10.48 -14.48
C THR A 35 19.52 11.84 -14.33
N THR A 36 18.73 12.90 -14.43
CA THR A 36 19.11 14.27 -14.17
C THR A 36 19.15 14.49 -12.66
N LEU A 37 19.97 15.42 -12.20
CA LEU A 37 20.05 15.78 -10.78
C LEU A 37 18.68 16.25 -10.24
N GLU A 38 17.85 16.86 -11.10
CA GLU A 38 16.46 17.24 -10.77
C GLU A 38 15.53 16.02 -10.66
N GLY A 39 15.64 15.02 -11.55
CA GLY A 39 14.88 13.78 -11.46
C GLY A 39 15.18 13.00 -10.17
N VAL A 40 16.47 12.89 -9.82
CA VAL A 40 16.89 12.25 -8.56
C VAL A 40 16.40 13.03 -7.33
N ALA A 41 16.39 14.36 -7.37
CA ALA A 41 15.85 15.17 -6.27
C ALA A 41 14.32 14.98 -6.10
N GLY A 42 13.58 14.87 -7.20
CA GLY A 42 12.15 14.54 -7.19
C GLY A 42 11.87 13.14 -6.64
N ASP A 43 12.65 12.15 -7.06
CA ASP A 43 12.56 10.78 -6.57
C ASP A 43 12.83 10.68 -5.08
N VAL A 44 13.90 11.32 -4.59
CA VAL A 44 14.24 11.36 -3.15
C VAL A 44 13.12 12.01 -2.33
N GLY A 45 12.50 13.07 -2.85
CA GLY A 45 11.34 13.70 -2.21
C GLY A 45 10.14 12.76 -2.09
N SER A 46 9.81 12.04 -3.16
CA SER A 46 8.71 11.06 -3.17
C SER A 46 8.98 9.87 -2.24
N LEU A 47 10.22 9.39 -2.20
CA LEU A 47 10.66 8.32 -1.30
C LEU A 47 10.55 8.75 0.16
N LYS A 48 10.95 9.99 0.49
CA LYS A 48 10.83 10.52 1.84
C LYS A 48 9.38 10.51 2.32
N ILE A 49 8.46 11.04 1.51
CA ILE A 49 7.02 11.06 1.86
C ILE A 49 6.47 9.63 2.03
N SER A 50 6.88 8.72 1.16
CA SER A 50 6.46 7.32 1.20
C SER A 50 6.94 6.61 2.48
N ILE A 51 8.20 6.84 2.87
CA ILE A 51 8.79 6.30 4.09
C ILE A 51 8.12 6.90 5.33
N ASP A 52 7.96 8.22 5.38
CA ASP A 52 7.31 8.91 6.50
C ASP A 52 5.88 8.42 6.70
N THR A 53 5.11 8.27 5.60
CA THR A 53 3.74 7.74 5.64
C THR A 53 3.71 6.30 6.13
N THR A 54 4.62 5.46 5.63
CA THR A 54 4.73 4.05 6.07
C THR A 54 5.04 3.97 7.56
N TRP A 55 5.94 4.82 8.05
CA TRP A 55 6.30 4.90 9.46
C TRP A 55 5.12 5.32 10.34
N VAL A 56 4.38 6.36 9.94
CA VAL A 56 3.19 6.82 10.67
C VAL A 56 2.11 5.73 10.73
N LEU A 57 1.88 5.03 9.62
CA LEU A 57 0.93 3.90 9.61
C LEU A 57 1.40 2.77 10.52
N LEU A 58 2.67 2.36 10.43
CA LEU A 58 3.25 1.31 11.26
C LEU A 58 3.14 1.64 12.75
N THR A 59 3.56 2.85 13.15
CA THR A 59 3.47 3.32 14.54
C THR A 59 2.01 3.44 14.99
N GLY A 60 1.09 3.84 14.12
CA GLY A 60 -0.35 3.80 14.39
C GLY A 60 -0.85 2.38 14.73
N PHE A 61 -0.42 1.36 13.99
CA PHE A 61 -0.75 -0.04 14.31
C PHE A 61 -0.16 -0.50 15.65
N LEU A 62 1.10 -0.13 15.95
CA LEU A 62 1.75 -0.43 17.22
C LEU A 62 0.99 0.18 18.42
N VAL A 63 0.49 1.41 18.27
CA VAL A 63 -0.32 2.08 19.30
C VAL A 63 -1.68 1.40 19.48
N PHE A 64 -2.34 0.99 18.39
CA PHE A 64 -3.58 0.22 18.51
C PHE A 64 -3.38 -1.09 19.31
N PHE A 65 -2.23 -1.75 19.13
CA PHE A 65 -1.86 -2.93 19.91
C PHE A 65 -1.68 -2.65 21.42
N MET A 66 -1.47 -1.41 21.86
CA MET A 66 -1.42 -1.07 23.28
C MET A 66 -2.77 -1.34 23.98
N GLN A 67 -3.89 -1.14 23.29
CA GLN A 67 -5.22 -1.44 23.86
C GLN A 67 -5.39 -2.93 24.15
N CYS A 68 -4.93 -3.79 23.22
CA CYS A 68 -4.89 -5.23 23.43
C CYS A 68 -3.93 -5.62 24.57
N GLY A 69 -2.79 -4.95 24.67
CA GLY A 69 -1.82 -5.15 25.76
C GLY A 69 -2.42 -4.86 27.14
N PHE A 70 -3.13 -3.75 27.31
CA PHE A 70 -3.79 -3.41 28.57
C PHE A 70 -4.92 -4.39 28.90
N ALA A 71 -5.72 -4.77 27.91
CA ALA A 71 -6.78 -5.76 28.11
C ALA A 71 -6.24 -7.09 28.66
N MET A 72 -5.08 -7.54 28.15
CA MET A 72 -4.42 -8.76 28.63
C MET A 72 -3.89 -8.60 30.06
N LEU A 73 -3.29 -7.45 30.39
CA LEU A 73 -2.78 -7.17 31.74
C LEU A 73 -3.90 -7.09 32.76
N GLU A 74 -4.98 -6.36 32.46
CA GLU A 74 -6.14 -6.22 33.33
C GLU A 74 -6.83 -7.56 33.58
N THR A 75 -7.06 -8.33 32.51
CA THR A 75 -7.68 -9.66 32.61
C THR A 75 -6.79 -10.65 33.37
N GLY A 76 -5.45 -10.51 33.25
CA GLY A 76 -4.49 -11.34 33.96
C GLY A 76 -4.42 -11.07 35.47
N MET A 77 -4.85 -9.90 35.92
CA MET A 77 -4.82 -9.49 37.34
C MET A 77 -6.13 -9.78 38.09
N ILE A 78 -7.21 -10.12 37.39
CA ILE A 78 -8.52 -10.37 38.00
C ILE A 78 -8.87 -11.86 38.08
N SER A 79 -9.88 -12.17 38.90
CA SER A 79 -10.36 -13.55 39.04
C SER A 79 -10.92 -14.09 37.73
N GLN A 80 -10.73 -15.40 37.48
CA GLN A 80 -11.25 -16.07 36.28
C GLN A 80 -12.76 -15.90 36.07
N LYS A 81 -13.52 -15.66 37.14
CA LYS A 81 -14.98 -15.45 37.08
C LYS A 81 -15.36 -14.09 36.47
N GLY A 82 -14.46 -13.10 36.54
CA GLY A 82 -14.65 -11.75 35.99
C GLY A 82 -13.87 -11.48 34.71
N ALA A 83 -12.96 -12.38 34.30
CA ALA A 83 -12.09 -12.23 33.15
C ALA A 83 -12.82 -11.88 31.85
N VAL A 84 -13.96 -12.54 31.59
CA VAL A 84 -14.76 -12.30 30.37
C VAL A 84 -15.36 -10.91 30.36
N ASN A 85 -15.80 -10.39 31.51
CA ASN A 85 -16.42 -9.08 31.61
C ASN A 85 -15.39 -7.97 31.33
N ALA A 86 -14.20 -8.06 31.91
CA ALA A 86 -13.14 -7.08 31.69
C ALA A 86 -12.60 -7.08 30.26
N LEU A 87 -12.46 -8.25 29.62
CA LEU A 87 -12.10 -8.32 28.20
C LEU A 87 -13.14 -7.67 27.30
N LEU A 88 -14.43 -7.81 27.64
CA LEU A 88 -15.51 -7.24 26.85
C LEU A 88 -15.53 -5.71 26.94
N GLU A 89 -15.31 -5.17 28.14
CA GLU A 89 -15.20 -3.72 28.37
C GLU A 89 -14.05 -3.12 27.56
N ASN A 90 -12.87 -3.74 27.59
CA ASN A 90 -11.72 -3.31 26.80
C ASN A 90 -11.95 -3.41 25.28
N PHE A 91 -12.65 -4.45 24.82
CA PHE A 91 -12.94 -4.61 23.39
C PHE A 91 -13.91 -3.55 22.88
N ILE A 92 -14.96 -3.26 23.66
CA ILE A 92 -15.93 -2.22 23.32
C ILE A 92 -15.26 -0.84 23.34
N ASP A 93 -14.38 -0.57 24.31
CA ASP A 93 -13.64 0.69 24.38
C ASP A 93 -12.76 0.93 23.16
N ALA A 94 -12.03 -0.09 22.69
CA ALA A 94 -11.20 0.01 21.49
C ALA A 94 -12.02 0.34 20.23
N GLY A 95 -13.22 -0.24 20.09
CA GLY A 95 -14.11 0.03 18.96
C GLY A 95 -14.82 1.39 19.05
N LEU A 96 -15.34 1.72 20.23
CA LEU A 96 -16.08 2.96 20.45
C LEU A 96 -15.16 4.19 20.33
N THR A 97 -13.95 4.11 20.89
CA THR A 97 -12.96 5.19 20.81
C THR A 97 -12.61 5.52 19.35
N ALA A 98 -12.49 4.53 18.46
CA ALA A 98 -12.24 4.78 17.05
C ALA A 98 -13.39 5.56 16.36
N VAL A 99 -14.64 5.20 16.67
CA VAL A 99 -15.83 5.88 16.12
C VAL A 99 -15.95 7.30 16.65
N VAL A 100 -15.78 7.50 17.97
CA VAL A 100 -15.86 8.81 18.61
C VAL A 100 -14.73 9.74 18.12
N TRP A 101 -13.52 9.19 17.95
CA TRP A 101 -12.39 9.92 17.40
C TRP A 101 -12.65 10.42 15.97
N TRP A 102 -13.24 9.57 15.12
CA TRP A 102 -13.60 9.94 13.76
C TRP A 102 -14.72 10.98 13.69
N LEU A 103 -15.75 10.89 14.54
CA LEU A 103 -16.89 11.79 14.52
C LEU A 103 -16.57 13.19 15.06
N VAL A 104 -15.87 13.28 16.18
CA VAL A 104 -15.69 14.54 16.92
C VAL A 104 -14.27 14.73 17.42
N GLY A 105 -13.55 13.66 17.77
CA GLY A 105 -12.23 13.75 18.39
C GLY A 105 -11.18 14.46 17.53
N PHE A 106 -11.14 14.17 16.23
CA PHE A 106 -10.20 14.83 15.32
C PHE A 106 -10.42 16.34 15.28
N GLY A 107 -11.67 16.80 15.18
CA GLY A 107 -11.99 18.23 15.06
C GLY A 107 -11.86 19.05 16.35
N ILE A 108 -11.69 18.40 17.51
CA ILE A 108 -11.42 19.10 18.78
C ILE A 108 -9.92 19.18 19.06
N ALA A 109 -9.16 18.13 18.74
CA ALA A 109 -7.75 18.01 19.11
C ALA A 109 -6.78 18.62 18.09
N PHE A 110 -7.15 18.63 16.81
CA PHE A 110 -6.36 19.12 15.69
C PHE A 110 -7.12 20.19 14.90
#